data_AF-W8R436-F1
#
_entry.id   AF-W8R436-F1
#
_cell.length_a   1.000
_cell.length_b   1.000
_cell.length_c   1.000
_cell.angle_alpha   90.00
_cell.angle_beta   90.00
_cell.angle_gamma   90.00
#
_symmetry.space_group_name_H-M   'P 1'
#
loop_
_entity.id
_entity.type
_entity.pdbx_description
1 polymer ?
#
loop_
_entity_poly.entity_id
_entity_poly.type
_entity_poly.pdbx_seq_one_letter_code
_entity_poly.pdbx_strand_id
1 'polypeptide(L)'
;MADRRTLLALLLFSLCGTQKILAAPEANTACSQTRERISEQIKEARLMDDTNQRVALEARLHGLAERCRGVVAVQSNHDEIERATHLATIREAQLREALSTGDPQVIEISKRRLDQARRALEAAKR
;
A
#
# COMPACT_ATOMS: atom_id res chain seq x y z
N MET A 1 6.04 30.48 -64.59
CA MET A 1 4.83 30.51 -63.73
C MET A 1 4.48 29.09 -63.29
N ALA A 2 5.26 28.52 -62.37
CA ALA A 2 4.99 27.20 -61.78
C ALA A 2 5.56 27.14 -60.34
N ASP A 3 5.60 28.29 -59.67
CA ASP A 3 6.32 28.52 -58.40
C ASP A 3 5.41 29.02 -57.26
N ARG A 4 4.09 28.96 -57.44
CA ARG A 4 3.12 29.50 -56.47
C ARG A 4 2.10 28.49 -55.95
N ARG A 5 2.08 27.26 -56.47
CA ARG A 5 1.11 26.23 -56.08
C ARG A 5 1.63 25.23 -55.04
N THR A 6 2.95 25.13 -54.88
CA THR A 6 3.60 24.25 -53.90
C THR A 6 3.98 24.95 -52.59
N LEU A 7 3.87 26.28 -52.52
CA LEU A 7 4.18 27.07 -51.31
C LEU A 7 2.95 27.35 -50.42
N LEU A 8 1.75 26.94 -50.83
CA LEU A 8 0.51 27.13 -50.06
C LEU A 8 0.04 25.87 -49.30
N ALA A 9 0.80 24.77 -49.37
CA ALA A 9 0.51 23.52 -48.66
C ALA A 9 1.25 23.39 -47.31
N LEU A 10 2.08 24.36 -46.94
CA LEU A 10 2.94 24.33 -45.73
C LEU A 10 2.39 25.14 -44.54
N LEU A 11 1.17 25.67 -44.64
CA LEU A 11 0.56 26.51 -43.60
C LEU A 11 -0.83 26.01 -43.19
N LEU A 12 -0.92 24.72 -42.84
CA LEU A 12 -2.07 24.19 -42.12
C LEU A 12 -1.62 23.55 -40.82
N PHE A 13 -1.65 24.40 -39.79
CA PHE A 13 -2.03 24.02 -38.44
C PHE A 13 -1.06 23.07 -37.71
N SER A 14 0.15 23.60 -37.51
CA SER A 14 0.75 23.57 -36.17
C SER A 14 -0.21 24.29 -35.21
N LEU A 15 -1.22 23.58 -34.72
CA LEU A 15 -1.98 24.00 -33.56
C LEU A 15 -1.50 23.16 -32.38
N CYS A 16 -0.72 23.84 -31.56
CA CYS A 16 -0.33 23.48 -30.22
C CYS A 16 -1.58 23.14 -29.40
N GLY A 17 -2.05 21.90 -29.51
CA GLY A 17 -2.91 21.28 -28.53
C GLY A 17 -2.03 20.82 -27.38
N THR A 18 -1.67 21.74 -26.49
CA THR A 18 -1.29 21.38 -25.11
C THR A 18 -2.49 20.70 -24.48
N GLN A 19 -2.67 19.42 -24.76
CA GLN A 19 -3.49 18.57 -23.94
C GLN A 19 -2.72 18.40 -22.64
N LYS A 20 -3.04 19.26 -21.66
CA LYS A 20 -2.95 18.86 -20.26
C LYS A 20 -3.92 17.69 -20.12
N ILE A 21 -3.44 16.49 -20.46
CA ILE A 21 -4.14 15.28 -20.09
C ILE A 21 -4.13 15.29 -18.57
N LEU A 22 -5.30 15.55 -17.98
CA LEU A 22 -5.59 15.12 -16.62
C LEU A 22 -5.51 13.58 -16.63
N ALA A 23 -4.29 13.04 -16.57
CA ALA A 23 -4.01 11.62 -16.42
C ALA A 23 -4.13 11.26 -14.95
N ALA A 24 -5.35 11.34 -14.41
CA ALA A 24 -5.64 11.00 -13.01
C ALA A 24 -6.51 9.72 -12.83
N PRO A 25 -7.40 9.31 -13.75
CA PRO A 25 -8.20 8.10 -13.52
C PRO A 25 -7.57 6.79 -14.03
N GLU A 26 -6.85 6.80 -15.15
CA GLU A 26 -6.30 5.57 -15.77
C GLU A 26 -5.03 5.04 -15.07
N ALA A 27 -4.20 5.94 -14.54
CA ALA A 27 -3.06 5.56 -13.72
C ALA A 27 -3.53 4.87 -12.42
N ASN A 28 -4.69 5.28 -11.89
CA ASN A 28 -5.21 4.75 -10.64
C ASN A 28 -5.76 3.32 -10.79
N THR A 29 -6.47 3.04 -11.87
CA THR A 29 -7.00 1.69 -12.17
C THR A 29 -5.89 0.70 -12.53
N ALA A 30 -4.88 1.14 -13.30
CA ALA A 30 -3.72 0.30 -13.62
C ALA A 30 -2.91 -0.05 -12.36
N CYS A 31 -2.74 0.89 -11.44
CA CYS A 31 -2.05 0.69 -10.17
C CYS A 31 -2.79 -0.27 -9.23
N SER A 32 -4.12 -0.16 -9.10
CA SER A 32 -4.91 -1.06 -8.24
C SER A 32 -4.93 -2.50 -8.75
N GLN A 33 -5.16 -2.70 -10.05
CA GLN A 33 -5.13 -4.03 -10.68
C GLN A 33 -3.75 -4.68 -10.56
N THR A 34 -2.67 -3.90 -10.76
CA THR A 34 -1.30 -4.40 -10.64
C THR A 34 -0.98 -4.79 -9.19
N ARG A 35 -1.47 -4.03 -8.21
CA ARG A 35 -1.32 -4.33 -6.78
C ARG A 35 -2.04 -5.62 -6.40
N GLU A 36 -3.27 -5.80 -6.86
CA GLU A 36 -4.08 -6.99 -6.58
C GLU A 36 -3.41 -8.24 -7.13
N ARG A 37 -2.99 -8.21 -8.40
CA ARG A 37 -2.27 -9.32 -9.05
C ARG A 37 -0.97 -9.69 -8.31
N ILE A 38 -0.17 -8.72 -7.87
CA ILE A 38 1.05 -9.02 -7.10
C ILE A 38 0.70 -9.62 -5.73
N SER A 39 -0.39 -9.14 -5.10
CA SER A 39 -0.86 -9.66 -3.80
C SER A 39 -1.32 -11.12 -3.91
N GLU A 40 -1.98 -11.49 -5.01
CA GLU A 40 -2.35 -12.88 -5.30
C GLU A 40 -1.12 -13.76 -5.52
N GLN A 41 -0.13 -13.30 -6.28
CA GLN A 41 1.13 -14.02 -6.49
C GLN A 41 1.90 -14.24 -5.18
N ILE A 42 1.84 -13.29 -4.24
CA ILE A 42 2.42 -13.45 -2.90
C ILE A 42 1.69 -14.54 -2.11
N LYS A 43 0.36 -14.61 -2.20
CA LYS A 43 -0.43 -15.67 -1.56
C LYS A 43 -0.05 -17.04 -2.12
N GLU A 44 0.08 -17.15 -3.44
CA GLU A 44 0.49 -18.39 -4.11
C GLU A 44 1.92 -18.80 -3.71
N ALA A 45 2.88 -17.86 -3.72
CA ALA A 45 4.25 -18.12 -3.27
C ALA A 45 4.32 -18.57 -1.80
N ARG A 46 3.40 -18.11 -0.93
CA ARG A 46 3.28 -18.60 0.46
C ARG A 46 2.76 -20.03 0.53
N LEU A 47 1.81 -20.40 -0.32
CA LEU A 47 1.28 -21.77 -0.38
C LEU A 47 2.33 -22.76 -0.89
N MET A 48 3.23 -22.29 -1.75
CA MET A 48 4.34 -23.07 -2.31
C MET A 48 5.62 -23.02 -1.45
N ASP A 49 5.60 -22.29 -0.32
CA ASP A 49 6.76 -21.99 0.54
C ASP A 49 7.98 -21.39 -0.21
N ASP A 50 7.73 -20.76 -1.36
CA ASP A 50 8.78 -20.10 -2.15
C ASP A 50 9.10 -18.72 -1.57
N THR A 51 9.99 -18.75 -0.58
CA THR A 51 10.42 -17.56 0.16
C THR A 51 11.17 -16.55 -0.72
N ASN A 52 11.95 -17.02 -1.71
CA ASN A 52 12.69 -16.13 -2.61
C ASN A 52 11.74 -15.37 -3.53
N GLN A 53 10.77 -16.07 -4.12
CA GLN A 53 9.75 -15.46 -4.95
C GLN A 53 8.86 -14.52 -4.13
N ARG A 54 8.51 -14.89 -2.90
CA ARG A 54 7.75 -14.03 -1.98
C ARG A 54 8.46 -12.71 -1.72
N VAL A 55 9.74 -12.74 -1.35
CA VAL A 55 10.54 -11.53 -1.08
C VAL A 55 10.66 -10.64 -2.31
N ALA A 56 10.88 -11.24 -3.50
CA ALA A 56 10.94 -10.49 -4.75
C ALA A 56 9.61 -9.80 -5.10
N LEU A 57 8.48 -10.49 -4.88
CA LEU A 57 7.15 -9.93 -5.09
C LEU A 57 6.82 -8.83 -4.08
N GLU A 58 7.22 -8.98 -2.82
CA GLU A 58 7.07 -7.97 -1.77
C GLU A 58 7.88 -6.70 -2.11
N ALA A 59 9.13 -6.85 -2.56
CA ALA A 59 9.94 -5.72 -3.04
C ALA A 59 9.31 -5.03 -4.26
N ARG A 60 8.75 -5.81 -5.19
CA ARG A 60 8.04 -5.28 -6.37
C ARG A 60 6.76 -4.53 -5.99
N LEU A 61 6.04 -5.03 -4.99
CA LEU A 61 4.85 -4.37 -4.43
C LEU A 61 5.23 -3.03 -3.78
N HIS A 62 6.33 -3.00 -3.03
CA HIS A 62 6.87 -1.77 -2.44
C HIS A 62 7.24 -0.75 -3.53
N GLY A 63 8.03 -1.14 -4.54
CA GLY A 63 8.37 -0.25 -5.66
C GLY A 63 7.16 0.17 -6.51
N LEU A 64 6.08 -0.62 -6.53
CA LEU A 64 4.80 -0.21 -7.11
C LEU A 64 4.13 0.89 -6.28
N ALA A 65 4.13 0.78 -4.95
CA ALA A 65 3.57 1.80 -4.07
C ALA A 65 4.27 3.16 -4.23
N GLU A 66 5.60 3.16 -4.38
CA GLU A 66 6.40 4.37 -4.64
C GLU A 66 6.02 5.04 -5.99
N ARG A 67 5.84 4.24 -7.05
CA ARG A 67 5.47 4.76 -8.38
C ARG A 67 4.01 5.18 -8.47
N CYS A 68 3.17 4.47 -7.74
CA CYS A 68 1.74 4.74 -7.62
C CYS A 68 1.45 5.68 -6.44
N ARG A 69 2.41 6.51 -5.98
CA ARG A 69 2.21 7.42 -4.83
C ARG A 69 1.17 8.54 -5.05
N GLY A 70 0.54 8.61 -6.23
CA GLY A 70 -0.71 9.34 -6.44
C GLY A 70 -1.99 8.52 -6.21
N VAL A 71 -1.89 7.24 -5.84
CA VAL A 71 -2.98 6.24 -5.96
C VAL A 71 -3.27 5.47 -4.67
N VAL A 72 -2.31 5.30 -3.76
CA VAL A 72 -2.66 4.82 -2.41
C VAL A 72 -2.88 6.06 -1.57
N ALA A 73 -4.14 6.43 -1.37
CA ALA A 73 -4.49 7.28 -0.25
C ALA A 73 -3.96 6.55 1.00
N VAL A 74 -2.80 6.99 1.49
CA VAL A 74 -2.34 6.67 2.84
C VAL A 74 -3.49 7.16 3.70
N GLN A 75 -4.22 6.23 4.34
CA GLN A 75 -5.31 6.64 5.21
C GLN A 75 -4.70 7.64 6.21
N SER A 76 -5.41 8.74 6.51
CA SER A 76 -4.87 9.81 7.36
C SER A 76 -4.41 9.32 8.74
N ASN A 77 -4.91 8.16 9.17
CA ASN A 77 -4.60 7.44 10.39
C ASN A 77 -3.48 6.37 10.23
N HIS A 78 -2.75 6.31 9.11
CA HIS A 78 -1.76 5.24 8.87
C HIS A 78 -0.71 5.13 9.99
N ASP A 79 -0.12 6.25 10.40
CA ASP A 79 0.86 6.28 11.48
C ASP A 79 0.22 5.88 12.83
N GLU A 80 -1.07 6.18 13.02
CA GLU A 80 -1.82 5.78 14.21
C GLU A 80 -2.08 4.27 14.23
N ILE A 81 -2.46 3.69 13.09
CA ILE A 81 -2.62 2.25 12.89
C ILE A 81 -1.30 1.53 13.14
N GLU A 82 -0.19 2.06 12.62
CA GLU A 82 1.14 1.46 12.80
C GLU A 82 1.54 1.47 14.29
N ARG A 83 1.41 2.62 14.97
CA ARG A 83 1.68 2.74 16.41
C ARG A 83 0.80 1.79 17.23
N ALA A 84 -0.49 1.72 16.93
CA ALA A 84 -1.42 0.86 17.65
C ALA A 84 -1.14 -0.63 17.39
N THR A 85 -0.70 -0.98 16.18
CA THR A 85 -0.27 -2.34 15.83
C THR A 85 0.96 -2.73 16.64
N HIS A 86 1.99 -1.88 16.65
CA HIS A 86 3.21 -2.13 17.43
C HIS A 86 2.92 -2.30 18.92
N LEU A 87 2.04 -1.46 19.47
CA LEU A 87 1.60 -1.58 20.87
C LEU A 87 0.91 -2.92 21.13
N ALA A 88 -0.01 -3.36 20.26
CA ALA A 88 -0.68 -4.65 20.40
C ALA A 88 0.34 -5.80 20.40
N THR A 89 1.30 -5.80 19.47
CA THR A 89 2.38 -6.80 19.41
C THR A 89 3.22 -6.85 20.69
N ILE A 90 3.58 -5.69 21.25
CA ILE A 90 4.30 -5.63 22.54
C ILE A 90 3.46 -6.26 23.65
N ARG A 91 2.15 -5.96 23.74
CA ARG A 91 1.29 -6.51 24.79
C ARG A 91 1.06 -8.01 24.63
N GLU A 92 1.03 -8.54 23.41
CA GLU A 92 0.99 -9.98 23.16
C GLU A 92 2.25 -10.67 23.65
N ALA A 93 3.42 -10.09 23.41
CA ALA A 93 4.68 -10.60 23.93
C ALA A 93 4.70 -10.60 25.47
N GLN A 94 4.25 -9.51 26.10
CA GLN A 94 4.15 -9.40 27.56
C GLN A 94 3.16 -10.40 28.17
N LEU A 95 2.03 -10.67 27.50
CA LEU A 95 1.12 -11.72 27.94
C LEU A 95 1.78 -13.10 27.85
N ARG A 96 2.55 -13.38 26.80
CA ARG A 96 3.29 -14.64 26.68
C ARG A 96 4.32 -14.81 27.80
N GLU A 97 5.02 -13.73 28.14
CA GLU A 97 5.94 -13.70 29.27
C GLU A 97 5.21 -13.91 30.60
N ALA A 98 4.09 -13.22 30.83
CA ALA A 98 3.26 -13.40 32.02
C ALA A 98 2.75 -14.83 32.17
N LEU A 99 2.32 -15.47 31.07
CA LEU A 99 1.90 -16.87 31.08
C LEU A 99 3.02 -17.81 31.52
N SER A 100 4.28 -17.49 31.19
CA SER A 100 5.43 -18.29 31.61
C SER A 100 5.71 -18.20 33.12
N THR A 101 5.29 -17.12 33.78
CA THR A 101 5.44 -16.95 35.23
C THR A 101 4.45 -17.80 36.04
N GLY A 102 3.30 -18.18 35.45
CA GLY A 102 2.23 -18.89 36.15
C GLY A 102 1.46 -18.06 37.18
N ASP A 103 1.79 -16.78 37.39
CA ASP A 103 1.11 -15.91 38.35
C ASP A 103 -0.24 -15.43 37.79
N PRO A 104 -1.38 -15.82 38.40
CA PRO A 104 -2.70 -15.49 37.88
C PRO A 104 -2.98 -13.98 37.88
N GLN A 105 -2.41 -13.21 38.81
CA GLN A 105 -2.60 -11.77 38.88
C GLN A 105 -1.84 -11.05 37.75
N VAL A 106 -0.60 -11.46 37.50
CA VAL A 106 0.22 -10.89 36.42
C VAL A 106 -0.36 -11.23 35.05
N ILE A 107 -0.88 -12.45 34.88
CA ILE A 107 -1.57 -12.89 33.65
C ILE A 107 -2.82 -12.04 33.41
N GLU A 108 -3.66 -11.86 34.42
CA GLU A 108 -4.91 -11.10 34.30
C GLU A 108 -4.65 -9.62 33.96
N ILE A 109 -3.67 -8.99 34.61
CA ILE A 109 -3.25 -7.61 34.28
C ILE A 109 -2.77 -7.53 32.82
N SER A 110 -1.99 -8.50 32.36
CA SER A 110 -1.44 -8.53 31.01
C SER A 110 -2.53 -8.74 29.95
N LYS A 111 -3.53 -9.59 30.21
CA LYS A 111 -4.72 -9.76 29.36
C LYS A 111 -5.47 -8.45 29.19
N ARG A 112 -5.79 -7.76 30.30
CA ARG A 112 -6.50 -6.47 30.24
C ARG A 112 -5.75 -5.41 29.43
N ARG A 113 -4.42 -5.35 29.56
CA ARG A 113 -3.57 -4.43 28.79
C ARG A 113 -3.58 -4.77 27.30
N LEU A 114 -3.54 -6.05 26.95
CA LEU A 114 -3.67 -6.49 25.56
C LEU A 114 -5.04 -6.14 24.98
N ASP A 115 -6.12 -6.38 25.72
CA ASP A 115 -7.46 -6.03 25.27
C ASP A 115 -7.63 -4.53 25.04
N GLN A 116 -7.02 -3.70 25.89
CA GLN A 116 -6.99 -2.25 25.69
C GLN A 116 -6.22 -1.85 24.43
N ALA A 117 -5.05 -2.45 24.18
CA ALA A 117 -4.26 -2.19 22.99
C ALA A 117 -5.00 -2.62 21.71
N ARG A 118 -5.69 -3.76 21.73
CA ARG A 118 -6.52 -4.24 20.62
C ARG A 118 -7.70 -3.31 20.36
N ARG A 119 -8.38 -2.82 21.40
CA ARG A 119 -9.45 -1.81 21.24
C ARG A 119 -8.93 -0.50 20.62
N ALA A 120 -7.74 -0.04 21.01
CA ALA A 120 -7.12 1.13 20.42
C ALA A 120 -6.75 0.89 18.94
N LEU A 121 -6.23 -0.28 18.58
CA LEU A 121 -5.98 -0.64 17.19
C LEU A 121 -7.27 -0.67 16.37
N GLU A 122 -8.34 -1.27 16.90
CA GLU A 122 -9.65 -1.29 16.24
C GLU A 122 -10.33 0.07 16.21
N ALA A 123 -9.93 1.03 17.04
CA ALA A 123 -10.36 2.43 16.93
C ALA A 123 -9.55 3.17 15.85
N ALA A 124 -8.24 2.96 15.82
CA ALA A 124 -7.34 3.57 14.85
C ALA A 124 -7.65 3.13 13.40
N LYS A 125 -8.21 1.93 13.20
CA LYS A 125 -8.62 1.42 11.88
C LYS A 125 -9.97 1.95 11.37
N ARG A 126 -10.75 2.65 12.21
CA ARG A 126 -12.08 3.17 11.83
C ARG A 126 -12.00 4.50 11.11
#